data_AF-A0A7S1AJ75-F1
#
_entry.id   AF-A0A7S1AJ75-F1
#
_cell.length_a   1.000
_cell.length_b   1.000
_cell.length_c   1.000
_cell.angle_alpha   90.00
_cell.angle_beta   90.00
_cell.angle_gamma   90.00
#
_symmetry.space_group_name_H-M   'P 1'
#
loop_
_entity.id
_entity.type
_entity.pdbx_description
1 polymer ?
#
loop_
_entity_poly.entity_id
_entity_poly.type
_entity_poly.pdbx_seq_one_letter_code
_entity_poly.pdbx_strand_id
1 'polypeptide(L)'
;TVSESGGDDTSHRFVLYDDIDFAVSAADVTAREFFAAREAEDLACADCGTDKTGWASVSFGTYLCASCANAHRSLGIRWSLVRRLADGWNWRQTELQVLRVGGNAALGSQLQNFSDVQKLSHAEKYTSRFAEYYRRRLDALCAKTPPPQPPPLESAATFSSGEFLSGVEALALAEDAAQRFGVSVTAVRTKLPIRAVASTGSLDG
;
A
#
# COMPACT_ATOMS: atom_id res chain seq x y z
N THR A 1 0.06 -41.55 41.67
CA THR A 1 -0.21 -40.49 42.66
C THR A 1 -0.12 -39.17 41.92
N VAL A 2 -1.28 -38.63 41.55
CA VAL A 2 -1.36 -37.31 40.91
C VAL A 2 -1.06 -36.30 42.00
N SER A 3 0.03 -35.54 41.85
CA SER A 3 0.39 -34.47 42.77
C SER A 3 -0.54 -33.27 42.53
N GLU A 4 -1.47 -33.07 43.45
CA GLU A 4 -2.34 -31.90 43.59
C GLU A 4 -1.56 -30.67 44.09
N SER A 5 -0.58 -30.19 43.32
CA SER A 5 -0.04 -28.85 43.53
C SER A 5 -0.73 -27.93 42.53
N GLY A 6 -1.91 -27.43 42.91
CA GLY A 6 -2.55 -26.32 42.23
C GLY A 6 -1.59 -25.15 42.17
N GLY A 7 -1.15 -24.79 40.96
CA GLY A 7 -0.46 -23.53 40.73
C GLY A 7 -1.42 -22.40 41.05
N ASP A 8 -1.00 -21.45 41.89
CA ASP A 8 -1.75 -20.22 42.01
C ASP A 8 -1.77 -19.54 40.62
N ASP A 9 -2.97 -19.33 40.11
CA ASP A 9 -3.23 -18.58 38.88
C ASP A 9 -3.63 -17.13 39.23
N THR A 10 -3.21 -16.63 40.40
CA THR A 10 -3.63 -15.33 40.92
C THR A 10 -2.58 -14.23 40.74
N SER A 11 -1.44 -14.55 40.13
CA SER A 11 -0.46 -13.55 39.67
C SER A 11 -0.88 -12.92 38.35
N HIS A 12 -2.06 -12.27 38.31
CA HIS A 12 -2.37 -11.33 37.25
C HIS A 12 -1.41 -10.14 37.37
N ARG A 13 -0.33 -10.14 36.59
CA ARG A 13 0.53 -8.98 36.43
C ARG A 13 -0.29 -7.88 35.77
N PHE A 14 -0.72 -6.90 36.56
CA PHE A 14 -1.30 -5.67 36.03
C PHE A 14 -0.22 -4.96 35.23
N VAL A 15 -0.39 -4.91 33.90
CA VAL A 15 0.40 -4.01 33.06
C VAL A 15 -0.19 -2.63 33.27
N LEU A 16 0.52 -1.80 34.04
CA LEU A 16 0.15 -0.39 34.20
C LEU A 16 0.42 0.32 32.88
N TYR A 17 -0.33 1.39 32.59
CA TYR A 17 -0.13 2.17 31.37
C TYR A 17 1.33 2.68 31.25
N ASP A 18 1.96 2.97 32.38
CA ASP A 18 3.35 3.41 32.50
C ASP A 18 4.37 2.25 32.33
N ASP A 19 3.94 0.98 32.42
CA ASP A 19 4.77 -0.19 32.12
C ASP A 19 4.87 -0.46 30.60
N ILE A 20 4.04 0.23 29.80
CA ILE A 20 4.07 0.15 28.34
C ILE A 20 5.01 1.25 27.84
N ASP A 21 6.30 0.94 27.80
CA ASP A 21 7.29 1.81 27.18
C ASP A 21 7.11 1.79 25.66
N PHE A 22 6.22 2.65 25.14
CA PHE A 22 6.14 2.99 23.73
C PHE A 22 7.37 3.83 23.37
N ALA A 23 8.56 3.23 23.39
CA ALA A 23 9.76 3.86 22.87
C ALA A 23 9.47 4.24 21.41
N VAL A 24 9.22 5.54 21.16
CA VAL A 24 8.94 6.08 19.83
C VAL A 24 10.20 5.84 19.01
N SER A 25 10.08 4.98 17.99
CA SER A 25 11.23 4.64 17.17
C SER A 25 11.66 5.84 16.32
N ALA A 26 12.92 5.88 15.88
CA ALA A 26 13.36 6.89 14.93
C ALA A 26 12.55 6.85 13.61
N ALA A 27 12.01 5.69 13.25
CA ALA A 27 11.11 5.53 12.11
C ALA A 27 9.76 6.24 12.34
N ASP A 28 9.23 6.19 13.55
CA ASP A 28 8.00 6.90 13.91
C ASP A 28 8.19 8.42 13.88
N VAL A 29 9.33 8.94 14.34
CA VAL A 29 9.67 10.38 14.24
C VAL A 29 9.70 10.82 12.78
N THR A 30 10.38 10.06 11.93
CA THR A 30 10.49 10.35 10.49
C THR A 30 9.13 10.38 9.81
N ALA A 31 8.25 9.42 10.13
CA ALA A 31 6.91 9.35 9.58
C ALA A 31 6.05 10.54 10.03
N ARG A 32 6.15 10.94 11.31
CA ARG A 32 5.42 12.08 11.86
C ARG A 32 5.79 13.38 11.17
N GLU A 33 7.10 13.63 10.98
CA GLU A 33 7.59 14.80 10.25
C GLU A 33 7.11 14.79 8.79
N PHE A 34 7.16 13.62 8.14
CA PHE A 34 6.66 13.47 6.78
C PHE A 34 5.17 13.83 6.66
N PHE A 35 4.32 13.34 7.58
CA PHE A 35 2.88 13.62 7.54
C PHE A 35 2.50 15.03 7.97
N ALA A 36 3.34 15.70 8.77
CA ALA A 36 3.19 17.10 9.12
C ALA A 36 3.50 18.03 7.94
N ALA A 37 4.37 17.62 7.03
CA ALA A 37 4.79 18.38 5.85
C ALA A 37 3.97 18.08 4.58
N ARG A 38 2.77 17.51 4.71
CA ARG A 38 1.89 17.20 3.57
C ARG A 38 1.34 18.46 2.91
N GLU A 39 1.06 18.34 1.62
CA GLU A 39 0.42 19.40 0.84
C GLU A 39 -1.05 19.59 1.26
N ALA A 40 -1.64 20.73 0.92
CA ALA A 40 -3.01 21.06 1.30
C ALA A 40 -4.03 20.05 0.74
N GLU A 41 -3.82 19.59 -0.50
CA GLU A 41 -4.69 18.62 -1.18
C GLU A 41 -4.69 17.24 -0.50
N ASP A 42 -3.64 16.92 0.26
CA ASP A 42 -3.54 15.66 1.00
C ASP A 42 -4.40 15.66 2.28
N LEU A 43 -4.90 16.83 2.69
CA LEU A 43 -5.80 16.97 3.84
C LEU A 43 -7.27 16.63 3.50
N ALA A 44 -7.62 16.71 2.21
CA ALA A 44 -8.92 16.30 1.67
C ALA A 44 -8.86 14.86 1.17
N CYS A 45 -9.88 14.05 1.44
CA CYS A 45 -9.91 12.66 1.02
C CYS A 45 -9.85 12.51 -0.51
N ALA A 46 -8.95 11.66 -1.02
CA ALA A 46 -8.78 11.41 -2.44
C ALA A 46 -10.04 10.87 -3.17
N ASP A 47 -10.97 10.28 -2.44
CA ASP A 47 -12.20 9.69 -3.00
C ASP A 47 -13.43 10.56 -2.84
N CYS A 48 -13.65 11.11 -1.64
CA CYS A 48 -14.88 11.83 -1.32
C CYS A 48 -14.68 13.32 -1.06
N GLY A 49 -13.43 13.82 -1.08
CA GLY A 49 -13.11 15.23 -0.85
C GLY A 49 -13.32 15.74 0.57
N THR A 50 -13.69 14.88 1.54
CA THR A 50 -13.91 15.32 2.92
C THR A 50 -12.60 15.67 3.62
N ASP A 51 -12.57 16.83 4.28
CA ASP A 51 -11.45 17.30 5.11
C ASP A 51 -11.40 16.48 6.40
N LYS A 52 -10.52 15.47 6.46
CA LYS A 52 -10.13 14.65 7.63
C LYS A 52 -9.42 13.38 7.15
N THR A 53 -8.26 13.55 6.50
CA THR A 53 -7.44 12.39 6.15
C THR A 53 -6.64 11.91 7.36
N GLY A 54 -6.95 10.69 7.81
CA GLY A 54 -6.26 10.00 8.90
C GLY A 54 -5.67 8.65 8.48
N TRP A 55 -5.82 8.32 7.20
CA TRP A 55 -5.43 7.06 6.58
C TRP A 55 -4.71 7.35 5.27
N ALA A 56 -3.92 6.39 4.81
CA ALA A 56 -3.34 6.41 3.49
C ALA A 56 -3.58 5.07 2.79
N SER A 57 -3.90 5.12 1.50
CA SER A 57 -3.68 3.99 0.61
C SER A 57 -2.24 4.05 0.13
N VAL A 58 -1.41 3.17 0.66
CA VAL A 58 0.01 3.08 0.30
C VAL A 58 0.15 2.63 -1.16
N SER A 59 -0.71 1.73 -1.64
CA SER A 59 -0.71 1.28 -3.04
C SER A 59 -0.89 2.42 -4.04
N PHE A 60 -1.75 3.38 -3.71
CA PHE A 60 -2.06 4.53 -4.57
C PHE A 60 -1.32 5.81 -4.13
N GLY A 61 -0.49 5.75 -3.09
CA GLY A 61 0.19 6.93 -2.56
C GLY A 61 -0.78 8.07 -2.22
N THR A 62 -1.99 7.78 -1.72
CA THR A 62 -3.04 8.77 -1.45
C THR A 62 -3.51 8.76 -0.01
N TYR A 63 -4.17 9.84 0.40
CA TYR A 63 -4.71 10.07 1.73
C TYR A 63 -6.23 10.01 1.74
N LEU A 64 -6.77 9.31 2.74
CA LEU A 64 -8.17 8.90 2.81
C LEU A 64 -8.81 9.27 4.16
N CYS A 65 -10.11 9.51 4.12
CA CYS A 65 -10.94 9.50 5.31
C CYS A 65 -11.17 8.06 5.80
N ALA A 66 -11.70 7.90 7.03
CA ALA A 66 -11.92 6.58 7.61
C ALA A 66 -12.91 5.70 6.82
N SER A 67 -13.95 6.29 6.24
CA SER A 67 -14.96 5.55 5.46
C SER A 67 -14.35 4.98 4.17
N CYS A 68 -13.66 5.82 3.38
CA CYS A 68 -12.98 5.39 2.15
C CYS A 68 -11.86 4.39 2.46
N ALA A 69 -11.11 4.58 3.55
CA ALA A 69 -10.12 3.61 4.00
C ALA A 69 -10.73 2.22 4.26
N ASN A 70 -11.95 2.13 4.81
CA ASN A 70 -12.66 0.87 4.97
C ASN A 70 -13.11 0.26 3.63
N ALA A 71 -13.59 1.09 2.69
CA ALA A 71 -13.93 0.62 1.34
C ALA A 71 -12.70 0.09 0.57
N HIS A 72 -11.53 0.70 0.78
CA HIS A 72 -10.26 0.17 0.26
C HIS A 72 -9.88 -1.17 0.93
N ARG A 73 -10.05 -1.30 2.24
CA ARG A 73 -9.75 -2.54 2.98
C ARG A 73 -10.57 -3.73 2.50
N SER A 74 -11.83 -3.53 2.12
CA SER A 74 -12.67 -4.62 1.59
C SER A 74 -12.20 -5.17 0.24
N LEU A 75 -11.36 -4.44 -0.50
CA LEU A 75 -10.74 -4.94 -1.73
C LEU A 75 -9.63 -5.95 -1.42
N GLY A 76 -8.96 -5.81 -0.27
CA GLY A 76 -7.83 -6.62 0.13
C GLY A 76 -6.47 -6.09 -0.34
N ILE A 77 -5.42 -6.62 0.28
CA ILE A 77 -4.04 -6.12 0.18
C ILE A 77 -3.48 -6.10 -1.25
N ARG A 78 -3.96 -6.99 -2.13
CA ARG A 78 -3.55 -7.07 -3.54
C ARG A 78 -3.96 -5.84 -4.35
N TRP A 79 -5.04 -5.18 -3.94
CA TRP A 79 -5.63 -4.06 -4.68
C TRP A 79 -5.39 -2.74 -3.98
N SER A 80 -5.42 -2.73 -2.64
CA SER A 80 -5.14 -1.55 -1.86
C SER A 80 -4.60 -1.89 -0.48
N LEU A 81 -3.33 -1.61 -0.26
CA LEU A 81 -2.70 -1.60 1.06
C LEU A 81 -3.04 -0.29 1.78
N VAL A 82 -3.74 -0.38 2.92
CA VAL A 82 -4.18 0.78 3.71
C VAL A 82 -3.45 0.81 5.05
N ARG A 83 -2.91 1.98 5.43
CA ARG A 83 -2.28 2.23 6.73
C ARG A 83 -2.85 3.47 7.41
N ARG A 84 -2.82 3.49 8.75
CA ARG A 84 -3.21 4.67 9.54
C ARG A 84 -2.03 5.64 9.60
N LEU A 85 -2.31 6.93 9.60
CA LEU A 85 -1.28 7.98 9.75
C LEU A 85 -0.82 8.18 11.20
N ALA A 86 -1.32 7.38 12.14
CA ALA A 86 -0.99 7.48 13.56
C ALA A 86 0.40 6.90 13.84
N ASP A 87 0.98 7.30 14.97
CA ASP A 87 2.24 6.77 15.47
C ASP A 87 2.15 5.26 15.79
N GLY A 88 3.29 4.56 15.74
CA GLY A 88 3.39 3.15 16.14
C GLY A 88 3.07 2.13 15.03
N TRP A 89 2.83 2.59 13.80
CA TRP A 89 2.65 1.70 12.63
C TRP A 89 3.96 1.32 11.94
N ASN A 90 5.11 1.80 12.44
CA ASN A 90 6.45 1.53 11.89
C ASN A 90 6.44 1.70 10.36
N TRP A 91 6.22 2.94 9.93
CA TRP A 91 6.21 3.28 8.52
C TRP A 91 7.56 2.97 7.89
N ARG A 92 7.53 2.22 6.79
CA ARG A 92 8.75 1.87 6.06
C ARG A 92 9.12 3.01 5.14
N GLN A 93 10.42 3.21 4.93
CA GLN A 93 10.90 4.24 4.02
C GLN A 93 10.34 4.07 2.61
N THR A 94 10.18 2.83 2.14
CA THR A 94 9.57 2.52 0.83
C THR A 94 8.12 3.00 0.74
N GLU A 95 7.34 2.87 1.79
CA GLU A 95 5.94 3.34 1.83
C GLU A 95 5.87 4.87 1.83
N LEU A 96 6.73 5.53 2.61
CA LEU A 96 6.85 6.99 2.62
C LEU A 96 7.32 7.51 1.26
N GLN A 97 8.19 6.80 0.54
CA GLN A 97 8.58 7.17 -0.82
C GLN A 97 7.41 7.09 -1.80
N VAL A 98 6.56 6.06 -1.71
CA VAL A 98 5.37 5.96 -2.57
C VAL A 98 4.42 7.12 -2.33
N LEU A 99 4.19 7.50 -1.06
CA LEU A 99 3.39 8.66 -0.72
C LEU A 99 4.03 9.98 -1.19
N ARG A 100 5.36 10.07 -1.17
CA ARG A 100 6.10 11.26 -1.62
C ARG A 100 6.02 11.49 -3.12
N VAL A 101 6.09 10.44 -3.94
CA VAL A 101 5.98 10.54 -5.41
C VAL A 101 4.54 10.51 -5.90
N GLY A 102 3.62 10.08 -5.04
CA GLY A 102 2.18 10.13 -5.23
C GLY A 102 1.61 11.46 -4.74
N GLY A 103 0.73 11.39 -3.74
CA GLY A 103 -0.09 12.48 -3.26
C GLY A 103 -1.46 12.51 -3.95
N ASN A 104 -2.42 13.15 -3.30
CA ASN A 104 -3.80 13.23 -3.80
C ASN A 104 -3.89 14.02 -5.11
N ALA A 105 -3.12 15.11 -5.22
CA ALA A 105 -3.03 15.91 -6.43
C ALA A 105 -2.50 15.11 -7.63
N ALA A 106 -1.52 14.23 -7.42
CA ALA A 106 -0.95 13.40 -8.48
C ALA A 106 -1.97 12.39 -9.02
N LEU A 107 -2.72 11.72 -8.14
CA LEU A 107 -3.79 10.80 -8.57
C LEU A 107 -4.88 11.57 -9.30
N GLY A 108 -5.32 12.71 -8.74
CA GLY A 108 -6.33 13.57 -9.35
C GLY A 108 -5.94 14.03 -10.75
N SER A 109 -4.69 14.49 -10.93
CA SER A 109 -4.16 14.90 -12.23
C SER A 109 -4.15 13.75 -13.26
N GLN A 110 -3.79 12.53 -12.86
CA GLN A 110 -3.86 11.38 -13.76
C GLN A 110 -5.31 11.05 -14.14
N LEU A 111 -6.22 11.03 -13.15
CA LEU A 111 -7.64 10.72 -13.36
C LEU A 111 -8.35 11.69 -14.31
N GLN A 112 -7.91 12.95 -14.40
CA GLN A 112 -8.48 13.93 -15.34
C GLN A 112 -8.45 13.44 -16.80
N ASN A 113 -7.46 12.62 -17.16
CA ASN A 113 -7.34 12.06 -18.52
C ASN A 113 -8.24 10.82 -18.75
N PHE A 114 -8.87 10.27 -17.70
CA PHE A 114 -9.64 9.04 -17.72
C PHE A 114 -11.05 9.26 -17.16
N SER A 115 -11.88 10.03 -17.88
CA SER A 115 -13.23 10.40 -17.42
C SER A 115 -14.13 9.20 -17.11
N ASP A 116 -14.00 8.09 -17.85
CA ASP A 116 -14.81 6.89 -17.61
C ASP A 116 -14.43 6.18 -16.31
N VAL A 117 -13.16 6.23 -15.90
CA VAL A 117 -12.69 5.66 -14.63
C VAL A 117 -13.30 6.43 -13.45
N GLN A 118 -13.51 7.75 -13.59
CA GLN A 118 -14.12 8.58 -12.54
C GLN A 118 -15.59 8.27 -12.31
N LYS A 119 -16.28 7.66 -13.29
CA LYS A 119 -17.70 7.29 -13.19
C LYS A 119 -17.91 5.91 -12.52
N LEU A 120 -16.83 5.14 -12.36
CA LEU A 120 -16.89 3.81 -11.79
C LEU A 120 -17.26 3.83 -10.31
N SER A 121 -17.84 2.73 -9.83
CA SER A 121 -17.94 2.50 -8.39
C SER A 121 -16.54 2.41 -7.75
N HIS A 122 -16.47 2.55 -6.43
CA HIS A 122 -15.22 2.45 -5.68
C HIS A 122 -14.43 1.18 -6.02
N ALA A 123 -15.10 0.02 -6.00
CA ALA A 123 -14.45 -1.27 -6.25
C ALA A 123 -13.94 -1.39 -7.69
N GLU A 124 -14.75 -0.97 -8.67
CA GLU A 124 -14.35 -1.00 -10.08
C GLU A 124 -13.19 -0.05 -10.36
N LYS A 125 -13.23 1.19 -9.83
CA LYS A 125 -12.14 2.18 -9.97
C LYS A 125 -10.81 1.58 -9.54
N TYR A 126 -10.75 0.98 -8.35
CA TYR A 126 -9.52 0.49 -7.75
C TYR A 126 -9.10 -0.94 -8.15
N THR A 127 -9.94 -1.63 -8.92
CA THR A 127 -9.61 -2.91 -9.56
C THR A 127 -9.47 -2.80 -11.09
N SER A 128 -9.52 -1.57 -11.61
CA SER A 128 -9.41 -1.29 -13.05
C SER A 128 -7.98 -1.42 -13.59
N ARG A 129 -7.85 -1.46 -14.92
CA ARG A 129 -6.56 -1.36 -15.62
C ARG A 129 -5.87 -0.02 -15.36
N PHE A 130 -6.62 1.06 -15.20
CA PHE A 130 -6.07 2.35 -14.76
C PHE A 130 -5.44 2.25 -13.37
N ALA A 131 -6.12 1.60 -12.43
CA ALA A 131 -5.58 1.43 -11.07
C ALA A 131 -4.29 0.61 -11.07
N GLU A 132 -4.22 -0.47 -11.84
CA GLU A 132 -2.97 -1.21 -12.04
C GLU A 132 -1.86 -0.34 -12.65
N TYR A 133 -2.18 0.40 -13.72
CA TYR A 133 -1.25 1.34 -14.34
C TYR A 133 -0.70 2.35 -13.34
N TYR A 134 -1.56 2.94 -12.51
CA TYR A 134 -1.14 3.96 -11.56
C TYR A 134 -0.25 3.36 -10.46
N ARG A 135 -0.56 2.16 -9.95
CA ARG A 135 0.33 1.44 -9.02
C ARG A 135 1.71 1.17 -9.64
N ARG A 136 1.74 0.71 -10.90
CA ARG A 136 3.01 0.50 -11.65
C ARG A 136 3.78 1.81 -11.87
N ARG A 137 3.06 2.91 -12.13
CA ARG A 137 3.64 4.25 -12.27
C ARG A 137 4.35 4.67 -10.98
N LEU A 138 3.72 4.50 -9.83
CA LEU A 138 4.32 4.83 -8.53
C LEU A 138 5.58 3.99 -8.25
N ASP A 139 5.53 2.68 -8.51
CA ASP A 139 6.71 1.81 -8.38
C ASP A 139 7.87 2.29 -9.27
N ALA A 140 7.59 2.66 -10.53
CA ALA A 140 8.60 3.18 -11.45
C ALA A 140 9.20 4.51 -10.95
N LEU A 141 8.37 5.43 -10.45
CA LEU A 141 8.83 6.70 -9.90
C LEU A 141 9.71 6.50 -8.66
N CYS A 142 9.32 5.62 -7.74
CA CYS A 142 10.13 5.23 -6.59
C CYS A 142 11.47 4.59 -7.00
N ALA A 143 11.46 3.78 -8.05
CA ALA A 143 12.65 3.15 -8.61
C ALA A 143 13.49 4.08 -9.51
N LYS A 144 13.01 5.30 -9.78
CA LYS A 144 13.61 6.25 -10.74
C LYS A 144 13.77 5.67 -12.15
N THR A 145 12.81 4.85 -12.57
CA THR A 145 12.73 4.30 -13.93
C THR A 145 11.63 5.02 -14.72
N PRO A 146 11.67 4.96 -16.06
CA PRO A 146 10.59 5.51 -16.88
C PRO A 146 9.23 4.87 -16.53
N PRO A 147 8.17 5.66 -16.29
CA PRO A 147 6.83 5.14 -16.06
C PRO A 147 6.34 4.29 -17.24
N PRO A 148 5.48 3.29 -16.99
CA PRO A 148 4.84 2.54 -18.07
C PRO A 148 3.96 3.47 -18.92
N GLN A 149 3.65 3.03 -20.14
CA GLN A 149 2.64 3.72 -20.95
C GLN A 149 1.25 3.58 -20.32
N PRO A 150 0.42 4.64 -20.35
CA PRO A 150 -0.96 4.55 -19.90
C PRO A 150 -1.75 3.55 -20.74
N PRO A 151 -2.77 2.88 -20.17
CA PRO A 151 -3.65 2.01 -20.94
C PRO A 151 -4.48 2.86 -21.94
N PRO A 152 -4.89 2.27 -23.07
CA PRO A 152 -5.88 2.90 -23.96
C PRO A 152 -7.14 3.29 -23.19
N LEU A 153 -7.66 4.49 -23.43
CA LEU A 153 -8.79 5.08 -22.69
C LEU A 153 -10.00 4.14 -22.59
N GLU A 154 -10.36 3.51 -23.72
CA GLU A 154 -11.45 2.53 -23.85
C GLU A 154 -11.31 1.30 -22.95
N SER A 155 -10.07 0.95 -22.59
CA SER A 155 -9.77 -0.22 -21.75
C SER A 155 -9.41 0.17 -20.32
N ALA A 156 -9.21 1.46 -20.03
CA ALA A 156 -8.70 1.92 -18.75
C ALA A 156 -9.68 1.62 -17.60
N ALA A 157 -10.99 1.66 -17.89
CA ALA A 157 -12.07 1.40 -16.94
C ALA A 157 -12.40 -0.10 -16.77
N THR A 158 -11.79 -1.00 -17.56
CA THR A 158 -12.07 -2.44 -17.43
C THR A 158 -11.29 -3.05 -16.27
N PHE A 159 -11.74 -4.22 -15.77
CA PHE A 159 -11.08 -4.96 -14.70
C PHE A 159 -9.64 -5.37 -15.09
N SER A 160 -8.70 -5.21 -14.17
CA SER A 160 -7.32 -5.71 -14.28
C SER A 160 -7.27 -7.21 -13.99
N SER A 161 -6.33 -7.96 -14.60
CA SER A 161 -6.19 -9.41 -14.35
C SER A 161 -5.89 -9.76 -12.88
N GLY A 162 -5.47 -8.79 -12.07
CA GLY A 162 -5.12 -9.00 -10.67
C GLY A 162 -3.80 -9.74 -10.46
N GLU A 163 -3.03 -9.95 -11.53
CA GLU A 163 -1.72 -10.62 -11.48
C GLU A 163 -0.61 -9.69 -10.95
N PHE A 164 -0.81 -8.38 -11.07
CA PHE A 164 0.16 -7.39 -10.62
C PHE A 164 0.02 -7.05 -9.13
N LEU A 165 1.14 -7.21 -8.42
CA LEU A 165 1.37 -6.66 -7.09
C LEU A 165 2.43 -5.57 -7.19
N SER A 166 2.14 -4.40 -6.63
CA SER A 166 3.15 -3.36 -6.44
C SER A 166 4.20 -3.79 -5.41
N GLY A 167 5.34 -3.11 -5.38
CA GLY A 167 6.42 -3.41 -4.45
C GLY A 167 5.97 -3.40 -2.99
N VAL A 168 5.13 -2.44 -2.60
CA VAL A 168 4.61 -2.30 -1.23
C VAL A 168 3.59 -3.39 -0.88
N GLU A 169 2.74 -3.80 -1.83
CA GLU A 169 1.76 -4.87 -1.62
C GLU A 169 2.44 -6.24 -1.54
N ALA A 170 3.41 -6.50 -2.43
CA ALA A 170 4.19 -7.73 -2.42
C ALA A 170 4.96 -7.90 -1.11
N LEU A 171 5.59 -6.83 -0.62
CA LEU A 171 6.30 -6.85 0.65
C LEU A 171 5.36 -7.10 1.83
N ALA A 172 4.23 -6.39 1.88
CA ALA A 172 3.27 -6.55 2.96
C ALA A 172 2.63 -7.96 2.96
N LEU A 173 2.38 -8.55 1.79
CA LEU A 173 1.93 -9.94 1.66
C LEU A 173 2.99 -10.94 2.13
N ALA A 174 4.27 -10.71 1.78
CA ALA A 174 5.37 -11.58 2.20
C ALA A 174 5.57 -11.56 3.73
N GLU A 175 5.42 -10.39 4.37
CA GLU A 175 5.48 -10.26 5.82
C GLU A 175 4.31 -10.94 6.52
N ASP A 176 3.08 -10.75 6.04
CA ASP A 176 1.90 -11.45 6.57
C ASP A 176 2.07 -12.97 6.46
N ALA A 177 2.59 -13.47 5.34
CA ALA A 177 2.90 -14.88 5.18
C ALA A 177 3.97 -15.34 6.19
N ALA A 178 5.07 -14.62 6.34
CA ALA A 178 6.12 -14.96 7.29
C ALA A 178 5.65 -14.98 8.74
N GLN A 179 4.83 -14.02 9.14
CA GLN A 179 4.23 -13.99 10.47
C GLN A 179 3.31 -15.20 10.70
N ARG A 180 2.49 -15.56 9.73
CA ARG A 180 1.58 -16.70 9.82
C ARG A 180 2.30 -18.05 9.86
N PHE A 181 3.38 -18.18 9.10
CA PHE A 181 4.10 -19.45 8.95
C PHE A 181 5.36 -19.54 9.82
N GLY A 182 5.66 -18.52 10.64
CA GLY A 182 6.83 -18.50 11.51
C GLY A 182 8.17 -18.52 10.74
N VAL A 183 8.19 -18.03 9.51
CA VAL A 183 9.39 -18.02 8.65
C VAL A 183 10.05 -16.65 8.73
N SER A 184 11.38 -16.60 8.90
CA SER A 184 12.13 -15.34 8.83
C SER A 184 12.13 -14.78 7.40
N VAL A 185 11.65 -13.54 7.19
CA VAL A 185 11.75 -12.84 5.90
C VAL A 185 13.19 -12.34 5.72
N THR A 186 14.11 -13.23 5.42
CA THR A 186 15.47 -12.83 5.04
C THR A 186 15.53 -12.68 3.53
N ALA A 187 15.44 -11.43 3.06
CA ALA A 187 15.77 -10.94 1.72
C ALA A 187 15.24 -11.75 0.50
N VAL A 188 14.00 -11.49 0.09
CA VAL A 188 13.56 -11.84 -1.27
C VAL A 188 13.95 -10.71 -2.22
N ARG A 189 15.18 -10.78 -2.74
CA ARG A 189 15.57 -10.06 -3.95
C ARG A 189 16.26 -11.06 -4.90
N THR A 190 15.90 -10.93 -6.19
CA THR A 190 16.48 -11.55 -7.40
C THR A 190 16.12 -12.99 -7.81
N LYS A 191 14.86 -13.45 -7.71
CA LYS A 191 14.41 -14.65 -8.47
C LYS A 191 12.96 -14.61 -8.97
N LEU A 192 12.45 -13.45 -9.41
CA LEU A 192 11.34 -13.50 -10.38
C LEU A 192 11.97 -13.66 -11.77
N PRO A 193 11.68 -14.74 -12.51
CA PRO A 193 12.20 -14.90 -13.85
C PRO A 193 11.56 -13.84 -14.75
N ILE A 194 12.34 -12.83 -15.13
CA ILE A 194 12.01 -12.00 -16.29
C ILE A 194 12.08 -12.94 -17.49
N ARG A 195 10.92 -13.29 -18.04
CA ARG A 195 10.85 -14.02 -19.30
C ARG A 195 11.30 -13.05 -20.39
N ALA A 196 12.59 -13.07 -20.72
CA ALA A 196 13.13 -12.35 -21.85
C ALA A 196 12.45 -12.89 -23.12
N VAL A 197 11.73 -12.03 -23.82
CA VAL A 197 11.20 -12.34 -25.16
C VAL A 197 12.40 -12.35 -26.10
N ALA A 198 12.81 -13.52 -26.54
CA ALA A 198 13.82 -13.65 -27.59
C ALA A 198 13.18 -13.24 -28.93
N SER A 199 13.59 -12.08 -29.43
CA SER A 199 13.37 -11.66 -30.81
C SER A 199 14.57 -12.07 -31.66
N THR A 200 14.42 -13.09 -32.50
CA THR A 200 15.21 -13.32 -33.73
C THR A 200 14.33 -14.23 -34.60
N GLY A 201 13.78 -13.81 -35.73
CA GLY A 201 14.51 -13.33 -36.90
C GLY A 201 14.37 -14.41 -37.97
N SER A 202 13.25 -14.39 -38.68
CA SER A 202 13.03 -15.18 -39.89
C SER A 202 13.86 -14.55 -41.01
N LEU A 203 14.80 -15.32 -41.55
CA LEU A 203 15.45 -15.03 -42.82
C LEU A 203 14.98 -16.11 -43.80
N ASP A 204 14.08 -15.70 -44.67
CA ASP A 204 13.86 -16.32 -45.98
C ASP A 204 15.07 -15.99 -46.88
N GLY A 205 15.51 -16.96 -47.70
CA GLY A 205 16.49 -16.77 -48.77
C GLY A 205 17.60 -17.80 -48.81
#